data_AF-A0A9E3S3D2-F1
#
_entry.id   AF-A0A9E3S3D2-F1
#
_cell.length_a   1.000
_cell.length_b   1.000
_cell.length_c   1.000
_cell.angle_alpha   90.00
_cell.angle_beta   90.00
_cell.angle_gamma   90.00
#
_symmetry.space_group_name_H-M   'P 1'
#
loop_
_entity.id
_entity.type
_entity.pdbx_description
1 polymer ?
#
loop_
_entity_poly.entity_id
_entity_poly.type
_entity_poly.pdbx_seq_one_letter_code
_entity_poly.pdbx_strand_id
1 'polypeptide(L)'
;MLEDNVYEFINLMDDKGDLFFTDRQARRMERAMANTEFSFGQGGYQATEFIKRYLPQGYFGLLVVDEGHEYKNEGSAQGQAMGVLARKCQKTLLLTGTLMGGYADDLFYLLHRLNPGLMIEDGFGYNNRNSLGPAGMSFMRDHGILKDVFKETESESHRTARGKNITHRTSKGPGFGPKGIMRYVLPQTVFLKLKNIGGDVLPPYREHFTEVPMTEAMSWIYRELSMSLREDLREALRKGDTSLLGVVLNVLLAWPDTCFRDELVRHPRSKQQLAFVPALMNGTEASPKELELLRICKAEKARGRRILVYSTYTGTRDTTTRLKSILEKEGFKTSVLRASVDASKREDWLFDQVDRGVEVIITNPELVKTGLDMLEFPTIVFMQSGYNVYTLQQASRRSWRIGQKQDVDVYFLGYAGSAQMGCLELMAKKIAVSQSTSGDMPDSGLDVLNQSGDSIEVALAKQLLA
;
A
#
# COMPACT_ATOMS: atom_id res chain seq x y z
N MET A 1 2.66 -24.22 32.07
CA MET A 1 2.92 -23.66 30.72
C MET A 1 3.71 -22.34 30.71
N LEU A 2 4.14 -21.79 31.86
CA LEU A 2 5.17 -20.73 31.90
C LEU A 2 6.57 -21.28 32.27
N GLU A 3 6.62 -22.47 32.89
CA GLU A 3 7.88 -23.09 33.34
C GLU A 3 8.73 -23.64 32.19
N ASP A 4 8.16 -24.01 31.05
CA ASP A 4 8.93 -24.57 29.93
C ASP A 4 9.73 -23.50 29.14
N ASN A 5 9.36 -22.22 29.20
CA ASN A 5 10.04 -21.15 28.44
C ASN A 5 11.29 -20.58 29.15
N VAL A 6 11.40 -20.69 30.47
CA VAL A 6 12.55 -20.16 31.22
C VAL A 6 13.77 -21.08 31.07
N TYR A 7 13.55 -22.38 30.94
CA TYR A 7 14.62 -23.36 30.70
C TYR A 7 15.22 -23.26 29.29
N GLU A 8 14.46 -22.79 28.29
CA GLU A 8 15.05 -22.44 26.99
C GLU A 8 15.99 -21.24 27.09
N PHE A 9 15.70 -20.25 27.95
CA PHE A 9 16.54 -19.05 28.14
C PHE A 9 17.91 -19.34 28.78
N ILE A 10 18.00 -20.30 29.69
CA ILE A 10 19.25 -20.66 30.41
C ILE A 10 20.25 -21.37 29.49
N ASN A 11 19.78 -22.05 28.44
CA ASN A 11 20.64 -22.73 27.45
C ASN A 11 21.17 -21.79 26.34
N LEU A 12 20.97 -20.47 26.47
CA LEU A 12 21.27 -19.48 25.41
C LEU A 12 22.40 -18.51 25.77
N MET A 13 23.15 -18.81 26.84
CA MET A 13 24.32 -18.05 27.29
C MET A 13 25.59 -18.88 27.07
N ASP A 14 26.67 -18.24 26.62
CA ASP A 14 27.98 -18.88 26.63
C ASP A 14 28.53 -19.03 28.06
N ASP A 15 29.69 -19.66 28.19
CA ASP A 15 30.40 -19.88 29.45
C ASP A 15 30.84 -18.57 30.16
N LYS A 16 30.62 -17.40 29.54
CA LYS A 16 30.87 -16.07 30.09
C LYS A 16 29.59 -15.30 30.44
N GLY A 17 28.43 -15.86 30.10
CA GLY A 17 27.14 -15.25 30.34
C GLY A 17 26.68 -14.29 29.24
N ASP A 18 27.29 -14.34 28.06
CA ASP A 18 26.86 -13.56 26.89
C ASP A 18 25.81 -14.34 26.08
N LEU A 19 24.77 -13.65 25.62
CA LEU A 19 23.69 -14.26 24.83
C LEU A 19 24.19 -14.62 23.42
N PHE A 20 24.11 -15.90 23.04
CA PHE A 20 24.54 -16.39 21.72
C PHE A 20 23.44 -16.22 20.67
N PHE A 21 23.19 -14.99 20.22
CA PHE A 21 22.28 -14.74 19.10
C PHE A 21 22.94 -13.90 18.03
N THR A 22 22.73 -14.29 16.77
CA THR A 22 22.75 -13.31 15.67
C THR A 22 21.54 -12.38 15.81
N ASP A 23 21.62 -11.13 15.34
CA ASP A 23 20.48 -10.19 15.37
C ASP A 23 19.19 -10.78 14.78
N ARG A 24 19.32 -11.69 13.81
CA ARG A 24 18.19 -12.41 13.19
C ARG A 24 17.51 -13.39 14.16
N GLN A 25 18.29 -14.13 14.95
CA GLN A 25 17.76 -15.08 15.94
C GLN A 25 17.04 -14.36 17.08
N ALA A 26 17.59 -13.23 17.55
CA ALA A 26 16.94 -12.40 18.57
C ALA A 26 15.57 -11.89 18.11
N ARG A 27 15.47 -11.34 16.89
CA ARG A 27 14.19 -10.89 16.30
C ARG A 27 13.17 -12.01 16.16
N ARG A 28 13.60 -13.21 15.77
CA ARG A 28 12.73 -14.39 15.64
C ARG A 28 12.12 -14.78 16.99
N MET A 29 12.92 -14.75 18.05
CA MET A 29 12.44 -15.05 19.41
C MET A 29 11.47 -13.98 19.93
N GLU A 30 11.79 -12.69 19.75
CA GLU A 30 10.91 -11.59 20.12
C GLU A 30 9.52 -11.73 19.46
N ARG A 31 9.49 -12.08 18.17
CA ARG A 31 8.24 -12.32 17.43
C ARG A 31 7.49 -13.57 17.89
N ALA A 32 8.18 -14.65 18.25
CA ALA A 32 7.54 -15.84 18.80
C ALA A 32 6.84 -15.51 20.13
N MET A 33 7.49 -14.72 21.00
CA MET A 33 6.93 -14.28 22.27
C MET A 33 5.74 -13.33 22.08
N ALA A 34 5.80 -12.42 21.10
CA ALA A 34 4.73 -11.45 20.83
C ALA A 34 3.40 -12.08 20.39
N ASN A 35 3.42 -13.30 19.83
CA ASN A 35 2.22 -14.02 19.37
C ASN A 35 1.63 -14.98 20.43
N THR A 36 2.14 -14.95 21.65
CA THR A 36 1.66 -15.85 22.72
C THR A 36 0.26 -15.44 23.16
N GLU A 37 -0.75 -16.28 22.89
CA GLU A 37 -2.08 -16.12 23.48
C GLU A 37 -2.04 -16.52 24.96
N PHE A 38 -2.50 -15.62 25.84
CA PHE A 38 -2.70 -15.92 27.25
C PHE A 38 -4.07 -16.58 27.42
N SER A 39 -4.10 -17.91 27.57
CA SER A 39 -5.33 -18.63 27.93
C SER A 39 -5.39 -18.87 29.44
N PHE A 40 -6.45 -18.36 30.08
CA PHE A 40 -6.83 -18.72 31.45
C PHE A 40 -8.22 -19.39 31.40
N GLY A 41 -8.27 -20.73 31.40
CA GLY A 41 -9.53 -21.51 31.40
C GLY A 41 -10.08 -21.86 30.00
N GLN A 42 -11.32 -22.36 29.94
CA GLN A 42 -11.97 -22.87 28.71
C GLN A 42 -12.46 -21.78 27.71
N GLY A 43 -12.02 -20.53 27.85
CA GLY A 43 -12.39 -19.45 26.93
C GLY A 43 -11.20 -18.54 26.64
N GLY A 44 -10.77 -18.47 25.37
CA GLY A 44 -9.77 -17.51 24.95
C GLY A 44 -10.30 -16.08 25.06
N TYR A 45 -9.58 -15.20 25.75
CA TYR A 45 -9.86 -13.77 25.74
C TYR A 45 -8.93 -13.08 24.73
N GLN A 46 -9.44 -12.12 23.97
CA GLN A 46 -8.56 -11.15 23.32
C GLN A 46 -7.71 -10.47 24.41
N ALA A 47 -6.40 -10.36 24.20
CA ALA A 47 -5.47 -9.83 25.21
C ALA A 47 -5.93 -8.45 25.75
N THR A 48 -6.51 -7.61 24.89
CA THR A 48 -7.05 -6.31 25.27
C THR A 48 -8.24 -6.38 26.22
N GLU A 49 -9.15 -7.36 26.07
CA GLU A 49 -10.28 -7.57 27.00
C GLU A 49 -9.80 -8.11 28.35
N PHE A 50 -8.79 -8.99 28.36
CA PHE A 50 -8.16 -9.43 29.61
C PHE A 50 -7.53 -8.24 30.35
N ILE A 51 -6.68 -7.46 29.67
CA ILE A 51 -6.02 -6.26 30.23
C ILE A 51 -7.07 -5.27 30.76
N LYS A 52 -8.14 -5.04 30.01
CA LYS A 52 -9.26 -4.17 30.41
C LYS A 52 -9.89 -4.59 31.73
N ARG A 53 -10.21 -5.88 31.87
CA ARG A 53 -10.98 -6.44 32.99
C ARG A 53 -10.14 -6.65 34.24
N TYR A 54 -8.92 -7.15 34.10
CA TYR A 54 -8.16 -7.71 35.22
C TYR A 54 -6.97 -6.87 35.66
N LEU A 55 -6.39 -6.04 34.79
CA LEU A 55 -5.25 -5.20 35.17
C LEU A 55 -5.72 -3.81 35.65
N PRO A 56 -5.11 -3.25 36.71
CA PRO A 56 -5.45 -1.91 37.20
C PRO A 56 -5.08 -0.82 36.18
N GLN A 57 -5.62 0.39 36.38
CA GLN A 57 -5.23 1.55 35.58
C GLN A 57 -3.77 1.91 35.83
N GLY A 58 -3.03 2.28 34.78
CA GLY A 58 -1.63 2.66 34.88
C GLY A 58 -0.69 1.50 35.22
N TYR A 59 -1.14 0.25 35.08
CA TYR A 59 -0.31 -0.94 35.25
C TYR A 59 0.90 -0.92 34.32
N PHE A 60 0.70 -0.50 33.07
CA PHE A 60 1.77 -0.26 32.11
C PHE A 60 2.16 1.22 32.07
N GLY A 61 3.45 1.51 32.12
CA GLY A 61 3.96 2.88 32.04
C GLY A 61 3.86 3.51 30.65
N LEU A 62 4.01 2.71 29.59
CA LEU A 62 4.04 3.18 28.20
C LEU A 62 3.37 2.18 27.26
N LEU A 63 2.48 2.67 26.41
CA LEU A 63 2.02 1.99 25.21
C LEU A 63 2.78 2.54 24.00
N VAL A 64 3.40 1.67 23.21
CA VAL A 64 3.96 2.04 21.90
C VAL A 64 3.07 1.42 20.82
N VAL A 65 2.55 2.25 19.93
CA VAL A 65 1.70 1.83 18.80
C VAL A 65 2.42 2.14 17.51
N ASP A 66 2.89 1.10 16.83
CA ASP A 66 3.52 1.21 15.51
C ASP A 66 2.47 1.25 14.38
N GLU A 67 2.84 1.84 13.25
CA GLU A 67 1.98 2.08 12.08
C GLU A 67 0.60 2.68 12.46
N GLY A 68 0.63 3.71 13.30
CA GLY A 68 -0.56 4.33 13.91
C GLY A 68 -1.69 4.72 12.95
N HIS A 69 -1.38 4.93 11.67
CA HIS A 69 -2.35 5.26 10.63
C HIS A 69 -3.36 4.13 10.35
N GLU A 70 -3.04 2.87 10.66
CA GLU A 70 -3.95 1.73 10.51
C GLU A 70 -5.13 1.79 11.50
N TYR A 71 -4.97 2.51 12.62
CA TYR A 71 -5.95 2.58 13.70
C TYR A 71 -6.99 3.70 13.50
N LYS A 72 -6.93 4.47 12.41
CA LYS A 72 -7.74 5.69 12.22
C LYS A 72 -9.24 5.49 12.04
N ASN A 73 -9.70 4.28 11.68
CA ASN A 73 -11.10 4.03 11.34
C ASN A 73 -11.98 3.88 12.59
N GLU A 74 -13.13 4.56 12.65
CA GLU A 74 -14.09 4.55 13.79
C GLU A 74 -14.42 3.14 14.29
N GLY A 75 -14.92 2.30 13.37
CA GLY A 75 -15.48 0.99 13.67
C GLY A 75 -14.48 -0.18 13.61
N SER A 76 -13.17 0.10 13.45
CA SER A 76 -12.19 -0.99 13.39
C SER A 76 -11.98 -1.62 14.78
N ALA A 77 -12.02 -2.96 14.84
CA ALA A 77 -11.74 -3.68 16.09
C ALA A 77 -10.35 -3.35 16.63
N GLN A 78 -9.35 -3.21 15.74
CA GLN A 78 -8.00 -2.77 16.08
C GLN A 78 -7.96 -1.37 16.69
N GLY A 79 -8.66 -0.39 16.10
CA GLY A 79 -8.74 0.97 16.66
C GLY A 79 -9.40 1.01 18.04
N GLN A 80 -10.46 0.23 18.26
CA GLN A 80 -11.11 0.13 19.57
C GLN A 80 -10.18 -0.50 20.61
N ALA A 81 -9.48 -1.58 20.24
CA ALA A 81 -8.48 -2.23 21.09
C ALA A 81 -7.35 -1.26 21.50
N MET A 82 -6.82 -0.47 20.55
CA MET A 82 -5.82 0.56 20.83
C MET A 82 -6.31 1.58 21.87
N GLY A 83 -7.54 2.09 21.73
CA GLY A 83 -8.10 3.05 22.68
C GLY A 83 -8.25 2.49 24.10
N VAL A 84 -8.62 1.21 24.23
CA VAL A 84 -8.68 0.52 25.52
C VAL A 84 -7.30 0.41 26.16
N LEU A 85 -6.28 0.02 25.39
CA LEU A 85 -4.90 -0.08 25.86
C LEU A 85 -4.34 1.29 26.25
N ALA A 86 -4.55 2.32 25.43
CA ALA A 86 -4.10 3.68 25.70
C ALA A 86 -4.66 4.20 27.03
N ARG A 87 -5.93 3.89 27.34
CA ARG A 87 -6.54 4.24 28.62
C ARG A 87 -5.92 3.53 29.82
N LYS A 88 -5.42 2.30 29.64
CA LYS A 88 -4.79 1.49 30.70
C LYS A 88 -3.32 1.87 30.95
N CYS A 89 -2.70 2.62 30.05
CA CYS A 89 -1.29 3.01 30.14
C CYS A 89 -1.14 4.45 30.65
N GLN A 90 -0.03 4.75 31.31
CA GLN A 90 0.24 6.12 31.79
C GLN A 90 0.62 7.07 30.64
N LYS A 91 1.37 6.56 29.66
CA LYS A 91 1.77 7.29 28.45
C LYS A 91 1.47 6.45 27.21
N THR A 92 1.20 7.12 26.09
CA THR A 92 1.03 6.49 24.78
C THR A 92 1.92 7.20 23.76
N LEU A 93 2.70 6.42 23.01
CA LEU A 93 3.54 6.86 21.91
C LEU A 93 3.02 6.24 20.62
N LEU A 94 2.63 7.09 19.67
CA LEU A 94 2.21 6.68 18.32
C LEU A 94 3.37 6.86 17.35
N LEU A 95 3.75 5.80 16.62
CA LEU A 95 4.74 5.83 15.56
C LEU A 95 4.03 5.64 14.22
N THR A 96 4.35 6.46 13.22
CA THR A 96 3.80 6.33 11.87
C THR A 96 4.68 7.06 10.86
N GLY A 97 4.90 6.45 9.70
CA GLY A 97 5.56 7.12 8.57
C GLY A 97 4.70 8.20 7.90
N THR A 98 3.37 8.12 8.06
CA THR A 98 2.40 9.04 7.47
C THR A 98 1.25 9.27 8.44
N LEU A 99 1.23 10.45 9.10
CA LEU A 99 0.24 10.74 10.15
C LEU A 99 -1.19 10.88 9.61
N MET A 100 -1.37 11.40 8.38
CA MET A 100 -2.69 11.57 7.76
C MET A 100 -2.65 11.12 6.29
N GLY A 101 -3.76 10.54 5.82
CA GLY A 101 -3.97 10.18 4.41
C GLY A 101 -4.46 11.35 3.55
N GLY A 102 -4.32 12.58 4.07
CA GLY A 102 -4.71 13.82 3.41
C GLY A 102 -6.03 14.41 3.88
N TYR A 103 -6.77 13.77 4.79
CA TYR A 103 -8.05 14.26 5.29
C TYR A 103 -8.02 14.48 6.81
N ALA A 104 -8.77 15.47 7.30
CA ALA A 104 -8.85 15.77 8.73
C ALA A 104 -9.51 14.64 9.55
N ASP A 105 -10.43 13.89 8.94
CA ASP A 105 -11.11 12.76 9.59
C ASP A 105 -10.16 11.58 9.88
N ASP A 106 -9.06 11.45 9.14
CA ASP A 106 -8.00 10.49 9.41
C ASP A 106 -7.38 10.69 10.80
N LEU A 107 -7.36 11.93 11.29
CA LEU A 107 -6.80 12.28 12.60
C LEU A 107 -7.82 12.16 13.73
N PHE A 108 -9.09 12.47 13.45
CA PHE A 108 -10.11 12.66 14.48
C PHE A 108 -10.20 11.49 15.46
N TYR A 109 -10.35 10.26 14.96
CA TYR A 109 -10.50 9.09 15.82
C TYR A 109 -9.17 8.67 16.47
N LEU A 110 -8.02 8.98 15.87
CA LEU A 110 -6.72 8.77 16.52
C LEU A 110 -6.57 9.70 17.72
N LEU A 111 -6.85 10.99 17.53
CA LEU A 111 -6.81 12.00 18.59
C LEU A 111 -7.76 11.67 19.73
N HIS A 112 -8.99 11.25 19.44
CA HIS A 112 -9.95 10.87 20.48
C HIS A 112 -9.51 9.62 21.26
N ARG A 113 -8.73 8.71 20.67
CA ARG A 113 -8.19 7.54 21.38
C ARG A 113 -6.96 7.89 22.22
N LEU A 114 -6.10 8.77 21.71
CA LEU A 114 -4.87 9.19 22.37
C LEU A 114 -5.12 10.19 23.51
N ASN A 115 -6.01 11.16 23.27
CA ASN A 115 -6.31 12.23 24.21
C ASN A 115 -7.81 12.59 24.17
N PRO A 116 -8.68 11.70 24.71
CA PRO A 116 -10.12 11.96 24.75
C PRO A 116 -10.48 13.21 25.55
N GLY A 117 -9.70 13.57 26.58
CA GLY A 117 -9.93 14.76 27.40
C GLY A 117 -9.89 16.04 26.57
N LEU A 118 -8.79 16.25 25.83
CA LEU A 118 -8.63 17.39 24.93
C LEU A 118 -9.76 17.48 23.89
N MET A 119 -10.12 16.35 23.29
CA MET A 119 -11.17 16.32 22.26
C MET A 119 -12.54 16.68 22.83
N ILE A 120 -12.87 16.20 24.04
CA ILE A 120 -14.13 16.52 24.72
C ILE A 120 -14.15 17.99 25.16
N GLU A 121 -13.04 18.51 25.70
CA GLU A 121 -12.90 19.92 26.08
C GLU A 121 -13.12 20.87 24.90
N ASP A 122 -12.61 20.50 23.72
CA ASP A 122 -12.80 21.26 22.48
C ASP A 122 -14.18 21.01 21.82
N GLY A 123 -15.08 20.29 22.48
CA GLY A 123 -16.48 20.10 22.05
C GLY A 123 -16.75 18.87 21.18
N PHE A 124 -15.76 18.01 20.98
CA PHE A 124 -15.84 16.83 20.11
C PHE A 124 -16.08 15.53 20.88
N GLY A 125 -17.12 15.51 21.73
CA GLY A 125 -17.49 14.36 22.54
C GLY A 125 -18.53 13.42 21.92
N TYR A 126 -18.85 12.36 22.66
CA TYR A 126 -19.94 11.44 22.31
C TYR A 126 -21.31 12.13 22.37
N ASN A 127 -22.19 11.79 21.45
CA ASN A 127 -23.60 12.18 21.53
C ASN A 127 -24.39 11.27 22.48
N ASN A 128 -25.68 11.57 22.69
CA ASN A 128 -26.60 10.80 23.53
C ASN A 128 -26.79 9.33 23.09
N ARG A 129 -26.32 8.96 21.90
CA ARG A 129 -26.37 7.58 21.35
C ARG A 129 -25.00 6.89 21.42
N ASN A 130 -24.04 7.43 22.18
CA ASN A 130 -22.66 6.96 22.26
C ASN A 130 -21.95 6.84 20.91
N SER A 131 -22.23 7.76 19.98
CA SER A 131 -21.56 7.84 18.68
C SER A 131 -20.70 9.10 18.59
N LEU A 132 -19.51 8.95 17.99
CA LEU A 132 -18.60 10.05 17.65
C LEU A 132 -18.80 10.59 16.24
N GLY A 133 -19.64 9.95 15.41
CA GLY A 133 -19.89 10.39 14.03
C GLY A 133 -20.25 11.88 13.90
N PRO A 134 -21.16 12.44 14.73
CA PRO A 134 -21.46 13.87 14.70
C PRO A 134 -20.27 14.76 15.09
N ALA A 135 -19.50 14.35 16.10
CA ALA A 135 -18.30 15.07 16.52
C ALA A 135 -17.22 15.04 15.43
N GLY A 136 -17.03 13.91 14.75
CA GLY A 136 -16.14 13.80 13.60
C GLY A 136 -16.55 14.70 12.45
N MET A 137 -17.87 14.85 12.19
CA MET A 137 -18.37 15.81 11.20
C MET A 137 -18.18 17.27 11.63
N SER A 138 -18.32 17.59 12.93
CA SER A 138 -18.02 18.93 13.45
C SER A 138 -16.53 19.24 13.31
N PHE A 139 -15.67 18.29 13.68
CA PHE A 139 -14.23 18.40 13.53
C PHE A 139 -13.82 18.63 12.06
N MET A 140 -14.45 17.91 11.13
CA MET A 140 -14.29 18.14 9.69
C MET A 140 -14.73 19.53 9.23
N ARG A 141 -15.77 20.09 9.83
CA ARG A 141 -16.24 21.44 9.50
C ARG A 141 -15.28 22.51 10.03
N ASP A 142 -14.74 22.30 11.23
CA ASP A 142 -13.89 23.29 11.91
C ASP A 142 -12.43 23.24 11.42
N HIS A 143 -11.97 22.06 10.98
CA HIS A 143 -10.57 21.80 10.69
C HIS A 143 -10.31 21.08 9.37
N GLY A 144 -11.32 20.57 8.68
CA GLY A 144 -11.17 19.91 7.38
C GLY A 144 -11.66 20.75 6.21
N ILE A 145 -11.76 20.11 5.05
CA ILE A 145 -12.40 20.68 3.86
C ILE A 145 -13.68 19.88 3.58
N LEU A 146 -14.80 20.59 3.47
CA LEU A 146 -16.07 20.03 2.99
C LEU A 146 -16.39 20.62 1.62
N LYS A 147 -16.70 19.75 0.66
CA LYS A 147 -17.08 20.09 -0.72
C LYS A 147 -18.57 19.84 -0.88
N ASP A 148 -19.33 20.90 -1.06
CA ASP A 148 -20.75 20.81 -1.40
C ASP A 148 -20.94 20.63 -2.90
N VAL A 149 -21.43 19.47 -3.30
CA VAL A 149 -21.75 19.14 -4.69
C VAL A 149 -23.23 19.34 -4.90
N PHE A 150 -23.58 20.31 -5.73
CA PHE A 150 -24.94 20.56 -6.17
C PHE A 150 -25.14 19.90 -7.53
N LYS A 151 -26.02 18.90 -7.59
CA LYS A 151 -26.46 18.30 -8.85
C LYS A 151 -27.86 18.78 -9.15
N GLU A 152 -27.96 19.66 -10.14
CA GLU A 152 -29.24 20.08 -10.70
C GLU A 152 -29.63 19.09 -11.80
N THR A 153 -30.83 18.52 -11.70
CA THR A 153 -31.41 17.71 -12.77
C THR A 153 -32.70 18.38 -13.22
N GLU A 154 -32.74 18.79 -14.49
CA GLU A 154 -33.98 19.22 -15.13
C GLU A 154 -34.79 17.98 -15.50
N SER A 155 -36.01 17.85 -14.97
CA SER A 155 -36.95 16.82 -15.40
C SER A 155 -37.71 17.28 -16.64
N GLU A 156 -37.91 16.38 -17.61
CA GLU A 156 -38.76 16.66 -18.77
C GLU A 156 -40.20 17.01 -18.35
N SER A 157 -40.77 17.93 -19.14
CA SER A 157 -41.92 18.76 -18.83
C SER A 157 -43.28 18.07 -18.85
N HIS A 158 -44.08 18.30 -17.80
CA HIS A 158 -45.55 18.31 -17.89
C HIS A 158 -46.07 19.76 -17.77
N ARG A 159 -47.13 20.07 -18.53
CA ARG A 159 -47.58 21.41 -19.01
C ARG A 159 -47.86 22.52 -17.97
N THR A 160 -47.48 22.43 -16.70
CA THR A 160 -47.81 23.48 -15.71
C THR A 160 -46.83 23.71 -14.56
N ALA A 161 -45.63 23.09 -14.50
CA ALA A 161 -44.61 23.49 -13.52
C ALA A 161 -43.19 23.08 -13.92
N ARG A 162 -42.22 24.01 -13.81
CA ARG A 162 -40.78 23.69 -13.84
C ARG A 162 -40.36 23.16 -12.46
N GLY A 163 -40.29 21.83 -12.32
CA GLY A 163 -39.70 21.20 -11.14
C GLY A 163 -38.18 21.19 -11.24
N LYS A 164 -37.49 22.06 -10.49
CA LYS A 164 -36.03 22.06 -10.38
C LYS A 164 -35.63 21.16 -9.21
N ASN A 165 -35.10 19.97 -9.50
CA ASN A 165 -34.59 19.07 -8.47
C ASN A 165 -33.10 19.35 -8.25
N ILE A 166 -32.78 20.01 -7.13
CA ILE A 166 -31.41 20.20 -6.67
C ILE A 166 -31.08 19.09 -5.67
N THR A 167 -30.18 18.19 -6.04
CA THR A 167 -29.60 17.24 -5.09
C THR A 167 -28.34 17.86 -4.49
N HIS A 168 -28.33 18.04 -3.18
CA HIS A 168 -27.14 18.48 -2.43
C HIS A 168 -26.42 17.27 -1.84
N ARG A 169 -25.13 17.15 -2.12
CA ARG A 169 -24.26 16.13 -1.53
C ARG A 169 -23.00 16.79 -1.01
N THR A 170 -22.81 16.79 0.31
CA THR A 170 -21.53 17.15 0.91
C THR A 170 -20.56 15.97 0.81
N SER A 171 -19.33 16.24 0.38
CA SER A 171 -18.23 15.29 0.28
C SER A 171 -17.01 15.82 1.00
N LYS A 172 -16.13 14.95 1.48
CA LYS A 172 -14.90 15.35 2.19
C LYS A 172 -13.82 15.71 1.17
N GLY A 173 -13.18 16.86 1.36
CA GLY A 173 -12.03 17.30 0.58
C GLY A 173 -10.72 17.04 1.32
N PRO A 174 -9.61 16.83 0.59
CA PRO A 174 -8.30 16.70 1.21
C PRO A 174 -7.86 18.06 1.78
N GLY A 175 -7.31 18.05 3.00
CA GLY A 175 -6.80 19.22 3.69
C GLY A 175 -7.08 19.17 5.19
N PHE A 176 -6.13 19.72 5.95
CA PHE A 176 -6.28 19.95 7.38
C PHE A 176 -5.86 21.40 7.68
N GLY A 177 -6.78 22.16 8.24
CA GLY A 177 -6.62 23.58 8.47
C GLY A 177 -5.50 23.89 9.47
N PRO A 178 -4.81 25.03 9.33
CA PRO A 178 -3.66 25.39 10.18
C PRO A 178 -4.04 25.48 11.66
N LYS A 179 -5.27 25.90 11.99
CA LYS A 179 -5.78 25.88 13.37
C LYS A 179 -5.78 24.48 13.98
N GLY A 180 -6.18 23.48 13.19
CA GLY A 180 -6.16 22.08 13.61
C GLY A 180 -4.73 21.57 13.81
N ILE A 181 -3.81 21.91 12.91
CA ILE A 181 -2.38 21.55 13.02
C ILE A 181 -1.78 22.11 14.30
N MET A 182 -1.97 23.41 14.55
CA MET A 182 -1.45 24.10 15.73
C MET A 182 -2.02 23.55 17.05
N ARG A 183 -3.31 23.18 17.07
CA ARG A 183 -3.98 22.70 18.29
C ARG A 183 -3.71 21.22 18.58
N TYR A 184 -3.74 20.37 17.55
CA TYR A 184 -3.76 18.91 17.75
C TYR A 184 -2.53 18.17 17.24
N VAL A 185 -1.68 18.78 16.41
CA VAL A 185 -0.53 18.05 15.83
C VAL A 185 0.76 18.52 16.47
N LEU A 186 1.11 19.79 16.31
CA LEU A 186 2.41 20.31 16.75
C LEU A 186 2.70 20.12 18.26
N PRO A 187 1.74 20.29 19.19
CA PRO A 187 2.04 20.19 20.62
C PRO A 187 2.43 18.78 21.10
N GLN A 188 2.10 17.74 20.32
CA GLN A 188 2.21 16.35 20.73
C GLN A 188 2.92 15.46 19.70
N THR A 189 3.56 16.05 18.68
CA THR A 189 4.24 15.31 17.61
C THR A 189 5.69 15.73 17.50
N VAL A 190 6.59 14.74 17.48
CA VAL A 190 7.99 14.94 17.09
C VAL A 190 8.15 14.50 15.64
N PHE A 191 8.59 15.42 14.78
CA PHE A 191 8.88 15.12 13.38
C PHE A 191 10.34 14.74 13.22
N LEU A 192 10.60 13.48 12.88
CA LEU A 192 11.93 13.00 12.53
C LEU A 192 12.00 12.77 11.03
N LYS A 193 12.88 13.49 10.32
CA LYS A 193 13.19 13.22 8.91
C LYS A 193 14.56 12.57 8.81
N LEU A 194 14.75 11.69 7.82
CA LEU A 194 16.05 11.08 7.52
C LEU A 194 17.17 12.12 7.36
N LYS A 195 16.87 13.25 6.69
CA LYS A 195 17.81 14.39 6.55
C LYS A 195 18.26 15.00 7.89
N ASN A 196 17.51 14.81 8.96
CA ASN A 196 17.85 15.31 10.29
C ASN A 196 18.75 14.36 11.09
N ILE A 197 18.94 13.12 10.64
CA ILE A 197 19.75 12.09 11.31
C ILE A 197 21.25 12.19 10.89
N GLY A 198 21.55 12.99 9.86
CA GLY A 198 22.90 13.22 9.30
C GLY A 198 22.94 12.96 7.80
N GLY A 199 23.86 13.61 7.08
CA GLY A 199 24.20 13.22 5.70
C GLY A 199 24.82 11.81 5.69
N ASP A 200 24.61 11.05 4.61
CA ASP A 200 25.28 9.76 4.35
C ASP A 200 24.90 8.55 5.23
N VAL A 201 23.80 8.61 5.98
CA VAL A 201 23.29 7.43 6.74
C VAL A 201 22.76 6.34 5.81
N LEU A 202 22.27 6.73 4.63
CA LEU A 202 21.76 5.81 3.62
C LEU A 202 22.59 5.89 2.34
N PRO A 203 22.85 4.76 1.68
CA PRO A 203 23.58 4.75 0.41
C PRO A 203 22.74 5.38 -0.71
N PRO A 204 23.33 5.64 -1.89
CA PRO A 204 22.62 6.10 -3.07
C PRO A 204 21.36 5.27 -3.39
N TYR A 205 20.30 5.95 -3.80
CA TYR A 205 19.04 5.37 -4.26
C TYR A 205 18.75 5.87 -5.67
N ARG A 206 18.58 4.96 -6.63
CA ARG A 206 18.36 5.27 -8.05
C ARG A 206 17.09 4.60 -8.55
N GLU A 207 16.25 5.37 -9.23
CA GLU A 207 15.07 4.87 -9.93
C GLU A 207 15.31 4.88 -11.44
N HIS A 208 15.01 3.75 -12.09
CA HIS A 208 15.23 3.53 -13.52
C HIS A 208 13.88 3.22 -14.19
N PHE A 209 13.37 4.14 -14.99
CA PHE A 209 12.19 3.90 -15.83
C PHE A 209 12.65 3.25 -17.13
N THR A 210 12.36 1.96 -17.28
CA THR A 210 12.83 1.16 -18.42
C THR A 210 11.68 0.87 -19.35
N GLU A 211 11.69 1.56 -20.49
CA GLU A 211 10.77 1.29 -21.59
C GLU A 211 11.25 0.07 -22.37
N VAL A 212 10.42 -0.96 -22.44
CA VAL A 212 10.73 -2.23 -23.10
C VAL A 212 9.94 -2.34 -24.40
N PRO A 213 10.58 -2.49 -25.56
CA PRO A 213 9.86 -2.65 -26.82
C PRO A 213 9.08 -3.98 -26.86
N MET A 214 7.85 -3.93 -27.36
CA MET A 214 7.10 -5.14 -27.70
C MET A 214 7.69 -5.79 -28.96
N THR A 215 7.48 -7.09 -29.13
CA THR A 215 7.67 -7.72 -30.44
C THR A 215 6.65 -7.17 -31.44
N GLU A 216 6.91 -7.32 -32.74
CA GLU A 216 5.98 -6.84 -33.77
C GLU A 216 4.58 -7.44 -33.61
N ALA A 217 4.50 -8.76 -33.35
CA ALA A 217 3.24 -9.46 -33.11
C ALA A 217 2.52 -8.94 -31.85
N MET A 218 3.25 -8.75 -30.75
CA MET A 218 2.68 -8.17 -29.53
C MET A 218 2.14 -6.77 -29.78
N SER A 219 2.92 -5.92 -30.44
CA SER A 219 2.52 -4.54 -30.73
C SER A 219 1.31 -4.47 -31.64
N TRP A 220 1.21 -5.35 -32.65
CA TRP A 220 0.07 -5.36 -33.56
C TRP A 220 -1.22 -5.76 -32.82
N ILE A 221 -1.20 -6.89 -32.09
CA ILE A 221 -2.37 -7.36 -31.35
C ILE A 221 -2.78 -6.36 -30.25
N TYR A 222 -1.81 -5.78 -29.55
CA TYR A 222 -2.09 -4.79 -28.51
C TYR A 222 -2.79 -3.55 -29.09
N ARG A 223 -2.36 -3.08 -30.26
CA ARG A 223 -2.98 -1.93 -30.93
C ARG A 223 -4.42 -2.23 -31.32
N GLU A 224 -4.67 -3.37 -31.95
CA GLU A 224 -6.04 -3.81 -32.31
C GLU A 224 -6.95 -3.91 -31.08
N LEU A 225 -6.49 -4.61 -30.04
CA LEU A 225 -7.21 -4.74 -28.78
C LEU A 225 -7.47 -3.38 -28.13
N SER A 226 -6.47 -2.50 -28.10
CA SER A 226 -6.58 -1.16 -27.54
C SER A 226 -7.55 -0.28 -28.33
N MET A 227 -7.59 -0.37 -29.65
CA MET A 227 -8.52 0.42 -30.45
C MET A 227 -9.96 -0.03 -30.20
N SER A 228 -10.23 -1.33 -30.32
CA SER A 228 -11.56 -1.90 -30.09
C SER A 228 -12.11 -1.59 -28.69
N LEU A 229 -11.31 -1.82 -27.64
CA LEU A 229 -11.77 -1.56 -26.26
C LEU A 229 -11.95 -0.07 -25.95
N ARG A 230 -11.21 0.82 -26.61
CA ARG A 230 -11.42 2.28 -26.46
C ARG A 230 -12.71 2.72 -27.12
N GLU A 231 -13.08 2.15 -28.26
CA GLU A 231 -14.35 2.43 -28.92
C GLU A 231 -15.54 1.97 -28.06
N ASP A 232 -15.48 0.75 -27.53
CA ASP A 232 -16.47 0.23 -26.57
C ASP A 232 -16.60 1.14 -25.34
N LEU A 233 -15.46 1.60 -24.79
CA LEU A 233 -15.44 2.52 -23.65
C LEU A 233 -16.06 3.88 -24.01
N ARG A 234 -15.77 4.44 -25.18
CA ARG A 234 -16.39 5.70 -25.65
C ARG A 234 -17.90 5.55 -25.76
N GLU A 235 -18.38 4.46 -26.33
CA GLU A 235 -19.81 4.21 -26.47
C GLU A 235 -20.50 4.02 -25.11
N ALA A 236 -19.90 3.25 -24.20
CA ALA A 236 -20.40 3.06 -22.84
C ALA A 236 -20.50 4.40 -22.09
N LEU A 237 -19.47 5.24 -22.16
CA LEU A 237 -19.46 6.55 -21.50
C LEU A 237 -20.49 7.52 -22.09
N ARG A 238 -20.73 7.49 -23.41
CA ARG A 238 -21.82 8.28 -24.05
C ARG A 238 -23.19 7.90 -23.51
N LYS A 239 -23.39 6.63 -23.14
CA LYS A 239 -24.61 6.11 -22.52
C LYS A 239 -24.63 6.28 -20.98
N GLY A 240 -23.62 6.93 -20.41
CA GLY A 240 -23.48 7.11 -18.96
C GLY A 240 -23.05 5.86 -18.19
N ASP A 241 -22.58 4.80 -18.87
CA ASP A 241 -22.08 3.58 -18.24
C ASP A 241 -20.57 3.68 -17.95
N THR A 242 -20.22 3.81 -16.67
CA THR A 242 -18.83 3.86 -16.18
C THR A 242 -18.30 2.49 -15.76
N SER A 243 -19.10 1.43 -15.83
CA SER A 243 -18.72 0.09 -15.36
C SER A 243 -17.62 -0.56 -16.19
N LEU A 244 -17.45 -0.13 -17.44
CA LEU A 244 -16.47 -0.67 -18.36
C LEU A 244 -15.05 -0.12 -18.13
N LEU A 245 -14.92 1.04 -17.46
CA LEU A 245 -13.65 1.73 -17.23
C LEU A 245 -12.61 0.81 -16.54
N GLY A 246 -13.00 0.17 -15.44
CA GLY A 246 -12.10 -0.72 -14.71
C GLY A 246 -11.71 -1.97 -15.50
N VAL A 247 -12.59 -2.50 -16.35
CA VAL A 247 -12.30 -3.68 -17.17
C VAL A 247 -11.29 -3.34 -18.27
N VAL A 248 -11.54 -2.28 -19.02
CA VAL A 248 -10.67 -1.86 -20.14
C VAL A 248 -9.26 -1.56 -19.65
N LEU A 249 -9.12 -0.78 -18.57
CA LEU A 249 -7.80 -0.45 -18.03
C LEU A 249 -7.04 -1.68 -17.56
N ASN A 250 -7.70 -2.58 -16.83
CA ASN A 250 -7.06 -3.80 -16.35
C ASN A 250 -6.61 -4.71 -17.50
N VAL A 251 -7.38 -4.80 -18.58
CA VAL A 251 -6.99 -5.58 -19.76
C VAL A 251 -5.79 -4.94 -20.46
N LEU A 252 -5.83 -3.64 -20.74
CA LEU A 252 -4.75 -2.94 -21.44
C LEU A 252 -3.44 -2.92 -20.65
N LEU A 253 -3.51 -2.99 -19.32
CA LEU A 253 -2.32 -3.10 -18.49
C LEU A 253 -1.82 -4.54 -18.34
N ALA A 254 -2.73 -5.51 -18.23
CA ALA A 254 -2.36 -6.90 -17.98
C ALA A 254 -1.93 -7.64 -19.24
N TRP A 255 -2.63 -7.46 -20.36
CA TRP A 255 -2.44 -8.27 -21.56
C TRP A 255 -0.99 -8.33 -22.04
N PRO A 256 -0.21 -7.22 -22.09
CA PRO A 256 1.19 -7.29 -22.50
C PRO A 256 2.05 -8.23 -21.64
N ASP A 257 1.78 -8.31 -20.34
CA ASP A 257 2.48 -9.20 -19.41
C ASP A 257 1.85 -10.60 -19.35
N THR A 258 0.65 -10.79 -19.88
CA THR A 258 -0.10 -12.06 -19.83
C THR A 258 -0.47 -12.60 -21.21
N CYS A 259 0.22 -12.21 -22.28
CA CYS A 259 -0.08 -12.66 -23.64
C CYS A 259 0.29 -14.13 -23.90
N PHE A 260 0.79 -14.87 -22.90
CA PHE A 260 1.02 -16.33 -22.95
C PHE A 260 -0.26 -17.16 -22.68
N ARG A 261 -1.42 -16.50 -22.62
CA ARG A 261 -2.71 -17.14 -22.38
C ARG A 261 -3.82 -16.39 -23.13
N ASP A 262 -4.95 -17.06 -23.26
CA ASP A 262 -6.15 -16.45 -23.82
C ASP A 262 -6.67 -15.33 -22.92
N GLU A 263 -7.09 -14.22 -23.53
CA GLU A 263 -7.71 -13.09 -22.87
C GLU A 263 -9.13 -12.90 -23.41
N LEU A 264 -10.11 -13.11 -22.53
CA LEU A 264 -11.52 -12.93 -22.84
C LEU A 264 -12.06 -11.71 -22.09
N VAL A 265 -12.46 -10.68 -22.84
CA VAL A 265 -13.00 -9.45 -22.29
C VAL A 265 -14.51 -9.47 -22.37
N ARG A 266 -15.17 -9.28 -21.23
CA ARG A 266 -16.64 -9.22 -21.15
C ARG A 266 -17.11 -7.95 -20.46
N HIS A 267 -18.22 -7.42 -20.92
CA HIS A 267 -18.89 -6.31 -20.25
C HIS A 267 -19.35 -6.75 -18.85
N PRO A 268 -19.03 -6.02 -17.76
CA PRO A 268 -19.30 -6.47 -16.40
C PRO A 268 -20.79 -6.69 -16.10
N ARG A 269 -21.67 -5.86 -16.69
CA ARG A 269 -23.14 -5.95 -16.54
C ARG A 269 -23.79 -6.95 -17.50
N SER A 270 -23.79 -6.65 -18.80
CA SER A 270 -24.44 -7.47 -19.83
C SER A 270 -23.79 -8.84 -20.07
N LYS A 271 -22.56 -9.06 -19.60
CA LYS A 271 -21.75 -10.26 -19.86
C LYS A 271 -21.43 -10.51 -21.34
N GLN A 272 -21.77 -9.57 -22.22
CA GLN A 272 -21.44 -9.59 -23.63
C GLN A 272 -19.91 -9.68 -23.80
N GLN A 273 -19.47 -10.54 -24.72
CA GLN A 273 -18.07 -10.60 -25.13
C GLN A 273 -17.73 -9.36 -25.95
N LEU A 274 -16.70 -8.64 -25.53
CA LEU A 274 -16.19 -7.43 -26.18
C LEU A 274 -14.99 -7.77 -27.07
N ALA A 275 -14.05 -8.55 -26.54
CA ALA A 275 -12.87 -9.00 -27.26
C ALA A 275 -12.46 -10.40 -26.82
N PHE A 276 -11.83 -11.13 -27.74
CA PHE A 276 -11.12 -12.37 -27.44
C PHE A 276 -9.78 -12.35 -28.16
N VAL A 277 -8.71 -12.56 -27.41
CA VAL A 277 -7.35 -12.63 -27.95
C VAL A 277 -6.75 -13.98 -27.53
N PRO A 278 -6.38 -14.85 -28.49
CA PRO A 278 -5.74 -16.11 -28.16
C PRO A 278 -4.34 -15.89 -27.58
N ALA A 279 -3.83 -16.89 -26.85
CA ALA A 279 -2.44 -16.91 -26.40
C ALA A 279 -1.47 -16.70 -27.58
N LEU A 280 -0.60 -15.69 -27.45
CA LEU A 280 0.41 -15.36 -28.46
C LEU A 280 1.69 -16.18 -28.28
N MET A 281 2.08 -16.44 -27.04
CA MET A 281 3.32 -17.13 -26.71
C MET A 281 3.03 -18.49 -26.09
N ASN A 282 3.83 -19.49 -26.48
CA ASN A 282 3.87 -20.75 -25.77
C ASN A 282 4.53 -20.55 -24.39
N GLY A 283 4.14 -21.37 -23.41
CA GLY A 283 4.56 -21.22 -22.01
C GLY A 283 6.08 -21.25 -21.73
N THR A 284 6.92 -21.53 -22.75
CA THR A 284 8.37 -21.72 -22.65
C THR A 284 9.23 -20.55 -23.11
N GLU A 285 8.72 -19.67 -23.97
CA GLU A 285 9.47 -18.53 -24.52
C GLU A 285 9.34 -17.32 -23.60
N ALA A 286 10.43 -16.60 -23.35
CA ALA A 286 10.40 -15.39 -22.53
C ALA A 286 9.91 -14.19 -23.35
N SER A 287 9.00 -13.41 -22.77
CA SER A 287 8.54 -12.13 -23.30
C SER A 287 9.63 -11.06 -23.18
N PRO A 288 9.53 -9.92 -23.90
CA PRO A 288 10.57 -8.90 -23.85
C PRO A 288 10.85 -8.36 -22.43
N LYS A 289 9.84 -8.18 -21.57
CA LYS A 289 10.07 -7.77 -20.18
C LYS A 289 10.73 -8.87 -19.34
N GLU A 290 10.41 -10.15 -19.61
CA GLU A 290 11.07 -11.28 -18.96
C GLU A 290 12.55 -11.38 -19.38
N LEU A 291 12.86 -11.09 -20.65
CA LEU A 291 14.23 -10.99 -21.14
C LEU A 291 14.98 -9.82 -20.49
N GLU A 292 14.33 -8.67 -20.31
CA GLU A 292 14.92 -7.52 -19.61
C GLU A 292 15.16 -7.83 -18.12
N LEU A 293 14.22 -8.51 -17.45
CA LEU A 293 14.42 -9.01 -16.09
C LEU A 293 15.64 -9.93 -16.02
N LEU A 294 15.77 -10.89 -16.96
CA LEU A 294 16.93 -11.78 -17.02
C LEU A 294 18.24 -11.02 -17.22
N ARG A 295 18.24 -9.98 -18.07
CA ARG A 295 19.41 -9.10 -18.28
C ARG A 295 19.82 -8.42 -16.97
N ILE A 296 18.87 -7.84 -16.23
CA ILE A 296 19.11 -7.21 -14.93
C ILE A 296 19.62 -8.25 -13.92
N CYS A 297 18.94 -9.38 -13.77
CA CYS A 297 19.34 -10.45 -12.85
C CYS A 297 20.76 -10.97 -13.12
N LYS A 298 21.14 -11.15 -14.40
CA LYS A 298 22.50 -11.59 -14.78
C LYS A 298 23.55 -10.54 -14.41
N ALA A 299 23.28 -9.26 -14.66
CA ALA A 299 24.19 -8.17 -14.30
C ALA A 299 24.38 -8.06 -12.78
N GLU A 300 23.31 -8.23 -12.01
CA GLU A 300 23.34 -8.14 -10.55
C GLU A 300 23.97 -9.36 -9.90
N LYS A 301 23.73 -10.56 -10.44
CA LYS A 301 24.43 -11.79 -10.02
C LYS A 301 25.93 -11.70 -10.23
N ALA A 302 26.39 -11.10 -11.33
CA ALA A 302 27.82 -10.83 -11.55
C ALA A 302 28.43 -9.88 -10.51
N ARG A 303 27.60 -9.03 -9.87
CA ARG A 303 27.98 -8.15 -8.76
C ARG A 303 27.79 -8.79 -7.38
N GLY A 304 27.29 -10.03 -7.31
CA GLY A 304 26.96 -10.70 -6.04
C GLY A 304 25.73 -10.11 -5.33
N ARG A 305 24.85 -9.40 -6.06
CA ARG A 305 23.66 -8.73 -5.53
C ARG A 305 22.42 -9.61 -5.71
N ARG A 306 21.55 -9.65 -4.69
CA ARG A 306 20.24 -10.32 -4.77
C ARG A 306 19.17 -9.37 -5.30
N ILE A 307 18.13 -9.93 -5.90
CA ILE A 307 17.09 -9.18 -6.61
C ILE A 307 15.72 -9.46 -6.00
N LEU A 308 14.95 -8.40 -5.73
CA LEU A 308 13.54 -8.47 -5.38
C LEU A 308 12.68 -8.11 -6.60
N VAL A 309 11.85 -9.04 -7.04
CA VAL A 309 10.97 -8.88 -8.21
C VAL A 309 9.54 -8.70 -7.73
N TYR A 310 8.95 -7.55 -8.06
CA TYR A 310 7.55 -7.28 -7.77
C TYR A 310 6.66 -7.65 -8.95
N SER A 311 5.63 -8.44 -8.65
CA SER A 311 4.62 -8.92 -9.60
C SER A 311 3.24 -8.78 -8.98
N THR A 312 2.37 -7.97 -9.58
CA THR A 312 1.03 -7.69 -9.04
C THR A 312 -0.01 -8.70 -9.50
N TYR A 313 0.19 -9.34 -10.65
CA TYR A 313 -0.76 -10.32 -11.18
C TYR A 313 -0.58 -11.67 -10.48
N THR A 314 -1.65 -12.10 -9.80
CA THR A 314 -1.75 -13.35 -9.05
C THR A 314 -3.05 -14.08 -9.40
N GLY A 315 -3.26 -15.28 -8.86
CA GLY A 315 -4.49 -16.03 -9.05
C GLY A 315 -4.69 -16.44 -10.50
N THR A 316 -5.80 -16.02 -11.12
CA THR A 316 -6.08 -16.41 -12.50
C THR A 316 -5.00 -15.92 -13.45
N ARG A 317 -4.42 -14.72 -13.26
CA ARG A 317 -3.35 -14.13 -14.10
C ARG A 317 -1.95 -14.30 -13.48
N ASP A 318 -1.69 -15.38 -12.75
CA ASP A 318 -0.43 -15.54 -12.01
C ASP A 318 0.83 -15.51 -12.91
N THR A 319 1.56 -14.40 -12.87
CA THR A 319 2.86 -14.25 -13.53
C THR A 319 4.01 -14.74 -12.64
N THR A 320 3.81 -14.88 -11.32
CA THR A 320 4.90 -15.24 -10.38
C THR A 320 5.47 -16.62 -10.66
N THR A 321 4.61 -17.60 -10.95
CA THR A 321 5.01 -18.98 -11.27
C THR A 321 5.81 -19.04 -12.56
N ARG A 322 5.40 -18.27 -13.57
CA ARG A 322 6.09 -18.19 -14.85
C ARG A 322 7.47 -17.53 -14.72
N LEU A 323 7.54 -16.39 -14.02
CA LEU A 323 8.80 -15.71 -13.74
C LEU A 323 9.78 -16.63 -13.01
N LYS A 324 9.29 -17.38 -12.00
CA LYS A 324 10.10 -18.38 -11.29
C LYS A 324 10.68 -19.42 -12.26
N SER A 325 9.84 -20.01 -13.11
CA SER A 325 10.26 -21.03 -14.09
C SER A 325 11.33 -20.50 -15.06
N ILE A 326 11.14 -19.29 -15.58
CA ILE A 326 12.10 -18.64 -16.50
C ILE A 326 13.44 -18.38 -15.80
N LEU A 327 13.42 -17.86 -14.57
CA LEU A 327 14.62 -17.59 -13.78
C LEU A 327 15.36 -18.89 -13.38
N GLU A 328 14.63 -19.93 -12.97
CA GLU A 328 15.23 -21.22 -12.60
C GLU A 328 15.86 -21.92 -13.81
N LYS A 329 15.25 -21.81 -15.00
CA LYS A 329 15.83 -22.32 -16.25
C LYS A 329 17.17 -21.66 -16.59
N GLU A 330 17.35 -20.40 -16.20
CA GLU A 330 18.59 -19.63 -16.35
C GLU A 330 19.55 -19.81 -15.16
N GLY A 331 19.27 -20.73 -14.24
CA GLY A 331 20.16 -21.10 -13.13
C GLY A 331 20.11 -20.18 -11.91
N PHE A 332 19.02 -19.42 -11.73
CA PHE A 332 18.81 -18.61 -10.53
C PHE A 332 18.09 -19.40 -9.43
N LYS A 333 18.62 -19.38 -8.22
CA LYS A 333 17.87 -19.84 -7.03
C LYS A 333 16.75 -18.85 -6.71
N THR A 334 15.52 -19.23 -7.04
CA THR A 334 14.37 -18.31 -7.01
C THR A 334 13.26 -18.81 -6.09
N SER A 335 12.75 -17.94 -5.23
CA SER A 335 11.62 -18.25 -4.33
C SER A 335 10.48 -17.24 -4.49
N VAL A 336 9.25 -17.68 -4.27
CA VAL A 336 8.05 -16.83 -4.40
C VAL A 336 7.40 -16.67 -3.04
N LEU A 337 7.35 -15.44 -2.52
CA LEU A 337 6.56 -15.11 -1.33
C LEU A 337 5.10 -14.92 -1.74
N ARG A 338 4.25 -15.89 -1.39
CA ARG A 338 2.81 -15.90 -1.69
C ARG A 338 1.99 -15.38 -0.52
N ALA A 339 0.75 -14.96 -0.81
CA ALA A 339 -0.20 -14.51 0.20
C ALA A 339 -0.62 -15.60 1.21
N SER A 340 -0.42 -16.88 0.85
CA SER A 340 -0.64 -18.03 1.74
C SER A 340 0.37 -18.10 2.90
N VAL A 341 1.45 -17.31 2.86
CA VAL A 341 2.36 -17.17 3.99
C VAL A 341 1.79 -16.10 4.94
N ASP A 342 1.45 -16.54 6.15
CA ASP A 342 0.94 -15.68 7.22
C ASP A 342 1.84 -14.46 7.43
N ALA A 343 1.24 -13.28 7.61
CA ALA A 343 1.97 -12.03 7.73
C ALA A 343 3.07 -12.08 8.81
N SER A 344 2.79 -12.70 9.96
CA SER A 344 3.74 -12.87 11.07
C SER A 344 4.94 -13.76 10.75
N LYS A 345 4.83 -14.63 9.74
CA LYS A 345 5.89 -15.58 9.34
C LYS A 345 6.69 -15.11 8.14
N ARG A 346 6.31 -14.00 7.48
CA ARG A 346 6.95 -13.56 6.22
C ARG A 346 8.42 -13.20 6.41
N GLU A 347 8.78 -12.58 7.53
CA GLU A 347 10.16 -12.21 7.84
C GLU A 347 11.03 -13.45 8.11
N ASP A 348 10.54 -14.41 8.89
CA ASP A 348 11.27 -15.66 9.12
C ASP A 348 11.41 -16.47 7.83
N TRP A 349 10.33 -16.55 7.04
CA TRP A 349 10.37 -17.19 5.74
C TRP A 349 11.43 -16.55 4.84
N LEU A 350 11.53 -15.22 4.85
CA LEU A 350 12.53 -14.47 4.08
C LEU A 350 13.94 -14.83 4.52
N PHE A 351 14.22 -14.83 5.82
CA PHE A 351 15.53 -15.21 6.36
C PHE A 351 15.89 -16.65 6.01
N ASP A 352 14.95 -17.59 6.15
CA ASP A 352 15.16 -18.99 5.76
C ASP A 352 15.51 -19.12 4.26
N GLN A 353 14.92 -18.29 3.37
CA GLN A 353 15.29 -18.29 1.94
C GLN A 353 16.69 -17.72 1.73
N VAL A 354 17.04 -16.64 2.42
CA VAL A 354 18.37 -16.03 2.35
C VAL A 354 19.45 -17.03 2.78
N ASP A 355 19.21 -17.76 3.87
CA ASP A 355 20.15 -18.76 4.40
C ASP A 355 20.30 -19.98 3.46
N ARG A 356 19.26 -20.32 2.69
CA ARG A 356 19.32 -21.32 1.59
C ARG A 356 20.04 -20.80 0.34
N GLY A 357 20.47 -19.53 0.35
CA GLY A 357 21.17 -18.88 -0.75
C GLY A 357 20.26 -18.49 -1.90
N VAL A 358 19.03 -18.05 -1.63
CA VAL A 358 18.17 -17.46 -2.66
C VAL A 358 18.86 -16.26 -3.31
N GLU A 359 18.74 -16.14 -4.62
CA GLU A 359 19.28 -15.04 -5.42
C GLU A 359 18.17 -14.07 -5.85
N VAL A 360 16.97 -14.60 -6.11
CA VAL A 360 15.82 -13.82 -6.53
C VAL A 360 14.59 -14.16 -5.70
N ILE A 361 13.93 -13.15 -5.14
CA ILE A 361 12.61 -13.31 -4.53
C ILE A 361 11.57 -12.61 -5.38
N ILE A 362 10.50 -13.33 -5.69
CA ILE A 362 9.33 -12.79 -6.38
C ILE A 362 8.21 -12.61 -5.36
N THR A 363 7.59 -11.43 -5.32
CA THR A 363 6.44 -11.20 -4.43
C THR A 363 5.49 -10.16 -4.98
N ASN A 364 4.28 -10.11 -4.43
CA ASN A 364 3.37 -9.00 -4.68
C ASN A 364 3.74 -7.85 -3.71
N PRO A 365 3.90 -6.61 -4.19
CA PRO A 365 4.30 -5.49 -3.33
C PRO A 365 3.33 -5.25 -2.15
N GLU A 366 2.06 -5.63 -2.27
CA GLU A 366 1.08 -5.57 -1.17
C GLU A 366 1.43 -6.49 0.02
N LEU A 367 2.25 -7.52 -0.19
CA LEU A 367 2.64 -8.45 0.88
C LEU A 367 3.77 -7.91 1.77
N VAL A 368 4.50 -6.91 1.27
CA VAL A 368 5.68 -6.34 1.94
C VAL A 368 5.54 -4.83 2.16
N LYS A 369 4.36 -4.26 1.93
CA LYS A 369 4.11 -2.81 2.08
C LYS A 369 4.16 -2.31 3.53
N THR A 370 4.16 -3.21 4.53
CA THR A 370 4.22 -2.90 5.97
C THR A 370 5.22 -3.81 6.68
N GLY A 371 5.93 -3.27 7.67
CA GLY A 371 6.71 -4.02 8.67
C GLY A 371 7.94 -4.84 8.22
N LEU A 372 8.08 -5.18 6.93
CA LEU A 372 9.18 -6.02 6.45
C LEU A 372 10.32 -5.18 5.85
N ASP A 373 11.55 -5.35 6.34
CA ASP A 373 12.76 -4.77 5.76
C ASP A 373 13.44 -5.77 4.81
N MET A 374 13.78 -5.32 3.60
CA MET A 374 14.32 -6.16 2.52
C MET A 374 15.79 -5.86 2.23
N LEU A 375 16.58 -5.58 3.27
CA LEU A 375 17.97 -5.09 3.15
C LEU A 375 18.87 -6.00 2.30
N GLU A 376 18.64 -7.32 2.32
CA GLU A 376 19.40 -8.31 1.55
C GLU A 376 19.18 -8.22 0.02
N PHE A 377 18.20 -7.44 -0.43
CA PHE A 377 17.78 -7.31 -1.84
C PHE A 377 17.92 -5.86 -2.31
N PRO A 378 19.15 -5.37 -2.54
CA PRO A 378 19.43 -3.98 -2.92
C PRO A 378 18.91 -3.62 -4.31
N THR A 379 18.57 -4.59 -5.14
CA THR A 379 18.01 -4.35 -6.47
C THR A 379 16.55 -4.79 -6.52
N ILE A 380 15.67 -3.85 -6.89
CA ILE A 380 14.23 -4.07 -6.98
C ILE A 380 13.81 -3.95 -8.44
N VAL A 381 13.01 -4.89 -8.94
CA VAL A 381 12.45 -4.83 -10.30
C VAL A 381 10.94 -4.94 -10.23
N PHE A 382 10.23 -3.87 -10.58
CA PHE A 382 8.79 -3.88 -10.78
C PHE A 382 8.48 -4.39 -12.19
N MET A 383 8.03 -5.65 -12.27
CA MET A 383 7.43 -6.17 -13.50
C MET A 383 6.11 -5.46 -13.77
N GLN A 384 5.35 -5.16 -12.72
CA GLN A 384 4.17 -4.30 -12.82
C GLN A 384 4.14 -3.34 -11.64
N SER A 385 3.81 -2.08 -11.91
CA SER A 385 3.69 -1.03 -10.88
C SER A 385 2.35 -1.04 -10.16
N GLY A 386 1.29 -1.59 -10.78
CA GLY A 386 -0.09 -1.39 -10.31
C GLY A 386 -0.55 0.06 -10.45
N TYR A 387 -1.53 0.47 -9.63
CA TYR A 387 -2.11 1.82 -9.63
C TYR A 387 -2.06 2.51 -8.26
N ASN A 388 -1.62 1.80 -7.22
CA ASN A 388 -1.61 2.33 -5.86
C ASN A 388 -0.26 3.01 -5.58
N VAL A 389 -0.25 4.35 -5.59
CA VAL A 389 0.92 5.18 -5.30
C VAL A 389 1.54 4.85 -3.95
N TYR A 390 0.72 4.64 -2.93
CA TYR A 390 1.18 4.35 -1.57
C TYR A 390 1.93 3.01 -1.53
N THR A 391 1.35 1.96 -2.14
CA THR A 391 2.02 0.65 -2.25
C THR A 391 3.34 0.78 -3.01
N LEU A 392 3.36 1.51 -4.13
CA LEU A 392 4.58 1.71 -4.92
C LEU A 392 5.69 2.40 -4.11
N GLN A 393 5.37 3.53 -3.44
CA GLN A 393 6.32 4.30 -2.63
C GLN A 393 6.84 3.51 -1.43
N GLN A 394 5.97 2.74 -0.77
CA GLN A 394 6.36 1.90 0.36
C GLN A 394 7.26 0.76 -0.12
N ALA A 395 6.85 0.04 -1.17
CA ALA A 395 7.53 -1.14 -1.67
C ALA A 395 8.91 -0.82 -2.28
N SER A 396 9.05 0.32 -2.98
CA SER A 396 10.33 0.73 -3.59
C SER A 396 11.38 1.11 -2.54
N ARG A 397 10.96 1.51 -1.34
CA ARG A 397 11.85 1.89 -0.23
C ARG A 397 12.13 0.77 0.77
N ARG A 398 11.62 -0.46 0.55
CA ARG A 398 11.81 -1.60 1.48
C ARG A 398 13.26 -2.05 1.61
N SER A 399 14.07 -1.84 0.58
CA SER A 399 15.50 -2.14 0.61
C SER A 399 16.36 -0.92 0.97
N TRP A 400 15.77 0.29 1.02
CA TRP A 400 16.46 1.55 1.32
C TRP A 400 16.10 2.02 2.74
N ARG A 401 16.67 1.34 3.73
CA ARG A 401 16.44 1.54 5.17
C ARG A 401 17.78 1.60 5.91
N ILE A 402 17.76 2.11 7.15
CA ILE A 402 18.96 2.19 8.00
C ILE A 402 19.54 0.78 8.16
N GLY A 403 20.84 0.64 7.93
CA GLY A 403 21.52 -0.66 7.86
C GLY A 403 21.79 -1.16 6.44
N GLN A 404 21.22 -0.53 5.41
CA GLN A 404 21.59 -0.79 4.02
C GLN A 404 23.02 -0.32 3.76
N LYS A 405 23.85 -1.19 3.19
CA LYS A 405 25.27 -0.95 2.90
C LYS A 405 25.58 -0.86 1.40
N GLN A 406 24.63 -1.24 0.55
CA GLN A 406 24.78 -1.26 -0.89
C GLN A 406 23.87 -0.20 -1.52
N ASP A 407 24.31 0.41 -2.62
CA ASP A 407 23.46 1.26 -3.45
C ASP A 407 22.16 0.53 -3.80
N VAL A 408 21.03 1.23 -3.72
CA VAL A 408 19.73 0.67 -4.06
C VAL A 408 19.33 1.10 -5.46
N ASP A 409 19.03 0.12 -6.32
CA ASP A 409 18.59 0.34 -7.69
C ASP A 409 17.17 -0.22 -7.87
N VAL A 410 16.23 0.64 -8.28
CA VAL A 410 14.82 0.28 -8.49
C VAL A 410 14.46 0.45 -9.96
N TYR A 411 14.10 -0.64 -10.61
CA TYR A 411 13.71 -0.67 -12.03
C TYR A 411 12.19 -0.75 -12.14
N PHE A 412 11.59 0.17 -12.90
CA PHE A 412 10.19 0.14 -13.28
C PHE A 412 10.09 -0.23 -14.77
N LEU A 413 9.65 -1.46 -15.06
CA LEU A 413 9.53 -1.94 -16.44
C LEU A 413 8.13 -1.62 -17.00
N GLY A 414 8.07 -1.00 -18.17
CA GLY A 414 6.82 -0.76 -18.89
C GLY A 414 6.98 -1.01 -20.39
N TYR A 415 5.98 -1.62 -21.02
CA TYR A 415 6.03 -1.81 -22.47
C TYR A 415 5.84 -0.50 -23.23
N ALA A 416 6.73 -0.24 -24.19
CA ALA A 416 6.68 0.90 -25.08
C ALA A 416 5.33 1.02 -25.79
N GLY A 417 4.81 2.24 -25.92
CA GLY A 417 3.55 2.51 -26.64
C GLY A 417 2.30 1.84 -26.02
N SER A 418 2.35 1.46 -24.74
CA SER A 418 1.24 0.82 -24.02
C SER A 418 0.66 1.67 -22.90
N ALA A 419 -0.46 1.24 -22.33
CA ALA A 419 -1.07 1.86 -21.16
C ALA A 419 -0.14 1.81 -19.93
N GLN A 420 0.85 0.91 -19.92
CA GLN A 420 1.81 0.77 -18.81
C GLN A 420 2.66 2.03 -18.64
N MET A 421 3.16 2.61 -19.74
CA MET A 421 3.96 3.83 -19.70
C MET A 421 3.12 5.03 -19.25
N GLY A 422 1.90 5.18 -19.78
CA GLY A 422 0.97 6.22 -19.32
C GLY A 422 0.64 6.10 -17.82
N CYS A 423 0.47 4.87 -17.32
CA CYS A 423 0.27 4.62 -15.90
C CYS A 423 1.49 5.04 -15.06
N LEU A 424 2.69 4.62 -15.47
CA LEU A 424 3.97 4.96 -14.80
C LEU A 424 4.18 6.47 -14.74
N GLU A 425 3.94 7.20 -15.84
CA GLU A 425 4.04 8.65 -15.88
C GLU A 425 3.06 9.34 -14.93
N LEU A 426 1.80 8.88 -14.90
CA LEU A 426 0.79 9.42 -13.99
C LEU A 426 1.15 9.16 -12.52
N MET A 427 1.68 7.97 -12.20
CA MET A 427 2.16 7.67 -10.86
C MET A 427 3.35 8.53 -10.48
N ALA A 428 4.35 8.68 -11.35
CA ALA A 428 5.50 9.54 -11.11
C ALA A 428 5.08 10.99 -10.83
N LYS A 429 4.15 11.54 -11.64
CA LYS A 429 3.56 12.87 -11.41
C LYS A 429 2.86 12.97 -10.05
N LYS A 430 2.05 11.99 -9.68
CA LYS A 430 1.37 11.97 -8.37
C LYS A 430 2.35 11.85 -7.20
N ILE A 431 3.43 11.07 -7.35
CA ILE A 431 4.48 10.93 -6.33
C ILE A 431 5.22 12.25 -6.15
N ALA A 432 5.60 12.92 -7.25
CA ALA A 432 6.28 14.21 -7.19
C ALA A 432 5.44 15.28 -6.46
N VAL A 433 4.13 15.34 -6.76
CA VAL A 433 3.18 16.23 -6.06
C VAL A 433 3.05 15.86 -4.58
N SER A 434 2.93 14.58 -4.25
CA SER A 434 2.83 14.14 -2.85
C SER A 434 4.10 14.48 -2.06
N GLN A 435 5.28 14.27 -2.64
CA GLN A 435 6.57 14.55 -1.99
C GLN A 435 6.80 16.06 -1.79
N SER A 436 6.40 16.91 -2.74
CA SER A 436 6.55 18.37 -2.59
C SER A 436 5.69 18.91 -1.43
N THR A 437 4.48 18.39 -1.25
CA THR A 437 3.60 18.76 -0.12
C THR A 437 4.05 18.21 1.25
N SER A 438 4.90 17.19 1.27
CA SER A 438 5.39 16.54 2.49
C SER A 438 6.70 17.17 3.01
N GLY A 439 7.28 18.11 2.25
CA GLY A 439 8.65 18.60 2.41
C GLY A 439 8.77 20.02 2.95
N ASP A 440 8.03 20.95 2.32
CA ASP A 440 7.88 22.36 2.66
C ASP A 440 6.41 22.72 2.38
N MET A 441 5.70 23.41 3.29
CA MET A 441 4.35 23.89 2.97
C MET A 441 4.47 24.87 1.80
N PRO A 442 3.90 24.57 0.61
CA PRO A 442 3.76 25.61 -0.39
C PRO A 442 2.67 26.55 0.14
N ASP A 443 2.91 27.86 0.12
CA ASP A 443 1.96 28.88 0.58
C ASP A 443 0.60 28.85 -0.15
N SER A 444 0.44 27.98 -1.16
CA SER A 444 -0.82 27.70 -1.86
C SER A 444 -0.99 26.22 -2.29
N GLY A 445 -0.33 25.28 -1.61
CA GLY A 445 -0.15 23.88 -2.06
C GLY A 445 -1.37 22.93 -2.06
N LEU A 446 -2.55 23.38 -1.64
CA LEU A 446 -3.75 22.54 -1.60
C LEU A 446 -4.46 22.42 -2.96
N ASP A 447 -4.23 23.37 -3.88
CA ASP A 447 -4.84 23.35 -5.22
C ASP A 447 -4.17 22.36 -6.18
N VAL A 448 -2.89 22.04 -5.97
CA VAL A 448 -2.14 21.11 -6.83
C VAL A 448 -2.52 19.64 -6.55
N LEU A 449 -3.01 19.34 -5.35
CA LEU A 449 -3.59 18.02 -5.02
C LEU A 449 -4.92 17.76 -5.77
N ASN A 450 -5.51 18.79 -6.40
CA ASN A 450 -6.85 18.76 -6.97
C ASN A 450 -6.92 19.02 -8.47
N GLN A 451 -5.80 19.14 -9.21
CA GLN A 451 -5.90 19.38 -10.67
C GLN A 451 -6.57 18.23 -11.44
N SER A 452 -6.85 17.12 -10.79
CA SER A 452 -8.07 16.35 -11.05
C SER A 452 -8.29 15.44 -9.85
N GLY A 453 -9.42 15.54 -9.15
CA GLY A 453 -9.83 14.61 -8.09
C GLY A 453 -10.09 13.17 -8.59
N ASP A 454 -9.45 12.78 -9.69
CA ASP A 454 -9.58 11.54 -10.41
C ASP A 454 -8.55 10.54 -9.91
N SER A 455 -9.00 9.31 -9.71
CA SER A 455 -8.11 8.18 -9.44
C SER A 455 -7.14 7.97 -10.62
N ILE A 456 -6.04 7.24 -10.42
CA ILE A 456 -5.09 6.98 -11.54
C ILE A 456 -5.82 6.30 -12.71
N GLU A 457 -6.78 5.44 -12.39
CA GLU A 457 -7.65 4.77 -13.35
C GLU A 457 -8.42 5.79 -14.20
N VAL A 458 -9.05 6.78 -13.58
CA VAL A 458 -9.82 7.80 -14.32
C VAL A 458 -8.90 8.71 -15.15
N ALA A 459 -7.75 9.11 -14.60
CA ALA A 459 -6.77 9.91 -15.34
C ALA A 459 -6.21 9.14 -16.55
N LEU A 460 -5.90 7.86 -16.38
CA LEU A 460 -5.42 6.99 -17.45
C LEU A 460 -6.52 6.77 -18.50
N ALA A 461 -7.77 6.54 -18.07
CA ALA A 461 -8.90 6.44 -18.99
C ALA A 461 -9.06 7.71 -19.84
N LYS A 462 -8.93 8.89 -19.25
CA LYS A 462 -8.96 10.16 -19.99
C LYS A 462 -7.83 10.25 -21.02
N GLN A 463 -6.61 9.88 -20.66
CA GLN A 463 -5.48 9.85 -21.60
C GLN A 463 -5.67 8.86 -22.75
N LEU A 464 -6.28 7.69 -22.49
CA LEU A 464 -6.54 6.69 -23.53
C LEU A 464 -7.67 7.12 -24.49
N LEU A 465 -8.60 7.96 -24.00
CA LEU A 465 -9.77 8.41 -24.74
C LEU A 465 -9.58 9.74 -25.48
N ALA A 466 -8.59 10.54 -25.06
CA ALA A 466 -8.08 11.68 -25.81
C ALA A 466 -7.56 11.23 -27.18
#